data_AF-A0A0B3AHD3-F1
#
_entry.id   AF-A0A0B3AHD3-F1
#
_cell.length_a   1.000
_cell.length_b   1.000
_cell.length_c   1.000
_cell.angle_alpha   90.00
_cell.angle_beta   90.00
_cell.angle_gamma   90.00
#
_symmetry.space_group_name_H-M   'P 1'
#
loop_
_entity.id
_entity.type
_entity.pdbx_description
1 polymer ?
#
loop_
_entity_poly.entity_id
_entity_poly.type
_entity_poly.pdbx_seq_one_letter_code
_entity_poly.pdbx_strand_id
1 'polypeptide(L)'
;MAIKKEYLALQKQYDLPPFDDMNKEFEIDAIEKFLFPLREVRNRMIDQLGGHACLLEGVLSPDQKVSAFYEGKFLSKDDLGRAFRTYKDIMALIRMGQNNALAFSEKVDAAFIREVWHQWPDIKTALRVITQRLTQGWSSNIQQKYQVEYFG
;
A
#
# COMPACT_ATOMS: atom_id res chain seq x y z
N MET A 1 12.31 -12.22 17.08
CA MET A 1 11.55 -13.48 16.85
C MET A 1 10.41 -13.71 17.87
N ALA A 2 9.94 -12.71 18.63
CA ALA A 2 8.84 -12.91 19.59
C ALA A 2 7.46 -12.92 18.90
N ILE A 3 7.22 -11.99 17.96
CA ILE A 3 5.93 -11.89 17.27
C ILE A 3 5.60 -13.09 16.40
N LYS A 4 6.59 -13.72 15.77
CA LYS A 4 6.35 -14.91 14.93
C LYS A 4 5.64 -16.01 15.73
N LYS A 5 6.04 -16.25 16.97
CA LYS A 5 5.43 -17.29 17.82
C LYS A 5 3.99 -16.95 18.20
N GLU A 6 3.74 -15.71 18.58
CA GLU A 6 2.40 -15.24 18.97
C GLU A 6 1.45 -15.22 17.76
N TYR A 7 1.93 -14.71 16.62
CA TYR A 7 1.19 -14.70 15.37
C TYR A 7 0.83 -16.12 14.94
N LEU A 8 1.75 -17.09 15.03
CA LEU A 8 1.47 -18.49 14.65
C LEU A 8 0.37 -19.12 15.52
N ALA A 9 0.23 -18.74 16.79
CA ALA A 9 -0.87 -19.18 17.65
C ALA A 9 -2.20 -18.59 17.16
N LEU A 10 -2.21 -17.28 16.90
CA LEU A 10 -3.39 -16.55 16.43
C LEU A 10 -3.78 -16.94 14.99
N GLN A 11 -2.81 -17.34 14.18
CA GLN A 11 -3.01 -17.80 12.81
C GLN A 11 -3.93 -19.02 12.77
N LYS A 12 -3.70 -19.99 13.66
CA LYS A 12 -4.55 -21.18 13.77
C LYS A 12 -5.93 -20.85 14.33
N GLN A 13 -6.00 -19.91 15.27
CA GLN A 13 -7.24 -19.54 15.93
C GLN A 13 -8.18 -18.75 15.01
N TYR A 14 -7.62 -17.91 14.13
CA TYR A 14 -8.38 -16.98 13.32
C TYR A 14 -8.18 -17.16 11.81
N ASP A 15 -7.58 -18.25 11.36
CA ASP A 15 -7.31 -18.54 9.93
C ASP A 15 -6.60 -17.38 9.23
N LEU A 16 -5.51 -16.89 9.84
CA LEU A 16 -4.74 -15.77 9.31
C LEU A 16 -3.80 -16.22 8.17
N PRO A 17 -3.38 -15.29 7.30
CA PRO A 17 -2.41 -15.61 6.26
C PRO A 17 -1.06 -16.09 6.83
N PRO A 18 -0.24 -16.80 6.04
CA PRO A 18 1.07 -17.27 6.49
C PRO A 18 1.97 -16.13 6.95
N PHE A 19 2.62 -16.30 8.12
CA PHE A 19 3.51 -15.28 8.68
C PHE A 19 4.59 -14.82 7.69
N ASP A 20 5.24 -15.76 6.99
CA ASP A 20 6.34 -15.42 6.10
C ASP A 20 5.88 -14.58 4.89
N ASP A 21 4.66 -14.79 4.41
CA ASP A 21 4.10 -14.00 3.31
C ASP A 21 3.61 -12.64 3.80
N MET A 22 2.95 -12.59 4.96
CA MET A 22 2.62 -11.33 5.64
C MET A 22 3.86 -10.49 5.94
N ASN A 23 4.97 -11.13 6.31
CA ASN A 23 6.22 -10.43 6.60
C ASN A 23 6.90 -9.91 5.33
N LYS A 24 6.86 -10.65 4.22
CA LYS A 24 7.38 -10.15 2.93
C LYS A 24 6.61 -8.95 2.43
N GLU A 25 5.29 -8.94 2.61
CA GLU A 25 4.43 -7.89 2.08
C GLU A 25 4.34 -6.69 3.03
N PHE A 26 4.22 -6.93 4.34
CA PHE A 26 3.92 -5.91 5.35
C PHE A 26 4.97 -5.72 6.44
N GLU A 27 6.09 -6.45 6.38
CA GLU A 27 7.22 -6.32 7.33
C GLU A 27 6.78 -6.45 8.80
N ILE A 28 5.89 -7.39 9.09
CA ILE A 28 5.31 -7.57 10.42
C ILE A 28 6.33 -8.02 11.49
N ASP A 29 7.50 -8.52 11.10
CA ASP A 29 8.59 -8.83 12.05
C ASP A 29 9.26 -7.58 12.63
N ALA A 30 9.05 -6.40 12.03
CA ALA A 30 9.51 -5.11 12.55
C ALA A 30 8.68 -4.60 13.74
N ILE A 31 7.59 -5.27 14.10
CA ILE A 31 6.74 -4.88 15.23
C ILE A 31 7.45 -5.25 16.54
N GLU A 32 7.77 -4.24 17.35
CA GLU A 32 8.46 -4.43 18.64
C GLU A 32 7.52 -4.62 19.84
N LYS A 33 6.25 -4.18 19.72
CA LYS A 33 5.26 -4.21 20.80
C LYS A 33 4.35 -5.44 20.68
N PHE A 34 4.32 -6.27 21.71
CA PHE A 34 3.62 -7.57 21.69
C PHE A 34 2.35 -7.63 22.56
N LEU A 35 1.92 -6.52 23.16
CA LEU A 35 0.72 -6.49 24.02
C LEU A 35 -0.56 -6.86 23.24
N PHE A 36 -0.67 -6.44 21.97
CA PHE A 36 -1.83 -6.70 21.12
C PHE A 36 -1.39 -7.02 19.68
N PRO A 37 -0.95 -8.26 19.39
CA PRO A 37 -0.28 -8.57 18.13
C PRO A 37 -1.11 -8.27 16.87
N LEU A 38 -2.40 -8.63 16.85
CA LEU A 38 -3.26 -8.37 15.68
C LEU A 38 -3.55 -6.89 15.47
N ARG A 39 -3.59 -6.11 16.55
CA ARG A 39 -3.75 -4.66 16.49
C ARG A 39 -2.54 -4.02 15.81
N GLU A 40 -1.35 -4.44 16.19
CA GLU A 40 -0.12 -3.92 15.60
C GLU A 40 0.02 -4.34 14.13
N VAL A 41 -0.34 -5.58 13.78
CA VAL A 41 -0.39 -6.02 12.38
C VAL A 41 -1.39 -5.17 11.58
N ARG A 42 -2.60 -4.95 12.09
CA ARG A 42 -3.59 -4.08 11.46
C ARG A 42 -3.03 -2.67 11.24
N ASN A 43 -2.43 -2.07 12.27
CA ASN A 43 -1.85 -0.73 12.16
C ASN A 43 -0.75 -0.68 11.09
N ARG A 44 0.14 -1.67 11.07
CA ARG A 44 1.19 -1.79 10.06
C ARG A 44 0.63 -1.87 8.64
N MET A 45 -0.43 -2.66 8.43
CA MET A 45 -1.11 -2.75 7.13
C MET A 45 -1.76 -1.42 6.74
N ILE A 46 -2.39 -0.71 7.69
CA ILE A 46 -2.98 0.62 7.45
C ILE A 46 -1.90 1.63 7.05
N ASP A 47 -0.74 1.62 7.72
CA ASP A 47 0.36 2.54 7.42
C ASP A 47 0.87 2.34 5.99
N GLN A 48 1.04 1.08 5.57
CA GLN A 48 1.49 0.77 4.22
C GLN A 48 0.45 1.10 3.16
N LEU A 49 -0.82 0.77 3.41
CA LEU A 49 -1.94 1.20 2.58
C LEU A 49 -1.99 2.73 2.47
N GLY A 50 -1.76 3.45 3.57
CA GLY A 50 -1.71 4.90 3.62
C GLY A 50 -0.59 5.50 2.76
N GLY A 51 0.59 4.87 2.77
CA GLY A 51 1.69 5.25 1.88
C GLY A 51 1.30 5.15 0.40
N HIS A 52 0.62 4.07 0.01
CA HIS A 52 0.13 3.90 -1.36
C HIS A 52 -1.02 4.85 -1.69
N ALA A 53 -1.94 5.11 -0.75
CA ALA A 53 -3.00 6.11 -0.94
C ALA A 53 -2.44 7.50 -1.20
N CYS A 54 -1.41 7.91 -0.44
CA CYS A 54 -0.73 9.20 -0.59
C CYS A 54 -0.07 9.34 -1.98
N LEU A 55 0.57 8.28 -2.48
CA LEU A 55 1.10 8.26 -3.85
C LEU A 55 -0.01 8.47 -4.89
N LEU A 56 -1.11 7.72 -4.77
CA LEU A 56 -2.23 7.80 -5.72
C LEU A 56 -2.93 9.17 -5.67
N GLU A 57 -3.11 9.72 -4.48
CA GLU A 57 -3.66 11.07 -4.28
C GLU A 57 -2.79 12.13 -4.96
N GLY A 58 -1.46 12.00 -4.86
CA GLY A 58 -0.52 12.89 -5.55
C GLY A 58 -0.75 12.93 -7.05
N VAL A 59 -0.90 11.78 -7.71
CA VAL A 59 -1.12 11.75 -9.17
C VAL A 59 -2.54 12.13 -9.59
N LEU A 60 -3.53 11.96 -8.71
CA LEU A 60 -4.92 12.33 -8.96
C LEU A 60 -5.20 13.83 -8.74
N SER A 61 -4.45 14.46 -7.83
CA SER A 61 -4.59 15.87 -7.46
C SER A 61 -3.23 16.56 -7.37
N PRO A 62 -2.61 16.90 -8.52
CA PRO A 62 -1.19 17.28 -8.59
C PRO A 62 -0.81 18.67 -8.03
N ASP A 63 -1.73 19.42 -7.43
CA ASP A 63 -1.58 20.86 -7.17
C ASP A 63 -0.57 21.25 -6.08
N GLN A 64 -0.02 20.31 -5.31
CA GLN A 64 0.78 20.66 -4.11
C GLN A 64 2.27 20.27 -4.19
N LYS A 65 2.69 19.46 -5.18
CA LYS A 65 4.08 18.98 -5.26
C LYS A 65 4.60 18.99 -6.69
N VAL A 66 5.85 19.43 -6.87
CA VAL A 66 6.53 19.47 -8.19
C VAL A 66 6.57 18.09 -8.85
N SER A 67 6.82 17.03 -8.07
CA SER A 67 6.80 15.66 -8.56
C SER A 67 5.43 15.28 -9.10
N ALA A 68 4.36 15.58 -8.36
CA ALA A 68 2.99 15.25 -8.73
C ALA A 68 2.53 15.98 -10.01
N PHE A 69 2.85 17.28 -10.13
CA PHE A 69 2.59 18.06 -11.34
C PHE A 69 3.28 17.48 -12.58
N TYR A 70 4.51 16.99 -12.41
CA TYR A 70 5.26 16.39 -13.50
C TYR A 70 4.75 14.98 -13.85
N GLU A 71 4.50 14.17 -12.83
CA GLU A 71 4.01 12.79 -12.94
C GLU A 71 2.61 12.69 -13.56
N GLY A 72 1.75 13.67 -13.31
CA GLY A 72 0.43 13.74 -13.94
C GLY A 72 0.48 13.76 -15.48
N LYS A 73 1.60 14.16 -16.08
CA LYS A 73 1.80 14.17 -17.55
C LYS A 73 2.12 12.79 -18.12
N PHE A 74 2.53 11.83 -17.28
CA PHE A 74 2.94 10.49 -17.71
C PHE A 74 1.79 9.49 -17.74
N LEU A 75 0.67 9.85 -17.13
CA LEU A 75 -0.47 8.95 -16.97
C LEU A 75 -1.53 9.25 -18.02
N SER A 76 -2.04 8.20 -18.66
CA SER A 76 -3.21 8.30 -19.52
C SER A 76 -4.49 8.48 -18.69
N LYS A 77 -5.61 8.82 -19.36
CA LYS A 77 -6.93 8.84 -18.70
C LYS A 77 -7.29 7.48 -18.09
N ASP A 78 -6.90 6.38 -18.73
CA ASP A 78 -7.15 5.04 -18.24
C ASP A 78 -6.31 4.73 -16.99
N ASP A 79 -5.06 5.20 -16.96
CA ASP A 79 -4.19 5.09 -15.78
C ASP A 79 -4.76 5.89 -14.61
N LEU A 80 -5.24 7.11 -14.84
CA LEU A 80 -5.90 7.93 -13.82
C LEU A 80 -7.20 7.28 -13.33
N GLY A 81 -7.99 6.68 -14.23
CA GLY A 81 -9.19 5.91 -13.84
C GLY A 81 -8.85 4.70 -12.98
N ARG A 82 -7.75 3.99 -13.30
CA ARG A 82 -7.24 2.88 -12.48
C ARG A 82 -6.73 3.35 -11.13
N ALA A 83 -5.97 4.46 -11.10
CA ALA A 83 -5.48 5.08 -9.88
C ALA A 83 -6.63 5.46 -8.95
N PHE A 84 -7.69 6.08 -9.48
CA PHE A 84 -8.85 6.48 -8.68
C PHE A 84 -9.60 5.29 -8.08
N ARG A 85 -9.83 4.22 -8.86
CA ARG A 85 -10.47 3.00 -8.34
C ARG A 85 -9.63 2.37 -7.22
N THR A 86 -8.34 2.18 -7.48
CA THR A 86 -7.40 1.61 -6.50
C THR A 86 -7.33 2.47 -5.24
N TYR A 87 -7.32 3.79 -5.38
CA TYR A 87 -7.35 4.73 -4.26
C TYR A 87 -8.62 4.55 -3.42
N LYS A 88 -9.80 4.44 -4.06
CA LYS A 88 -11.05 4.19 -3.35
C LYS A 88 -11.02 2.88 -2.57
N ASP A 89 -10.52 1.81 -3.17
CA ASP A 89 -10.44 0.49 -2.54
C ASP A 89 -9.52 0.54 -1.30
N ILE A 90 -8.33 1.13 -1.46
CA ILE A 90 -7.39 1.36 -0.36
C ILE A 90 -8.04 2.21 0.75
N MET A 91 -8.72 3.30 0.40
CA MET A 91 -9.37 4.18 1.37
C MET A 91 -10.51 3.49 2.11
N ALA A 92 -11.28 2.62 1.44
CA ALA A 92 -12.30 1.81 2.09
C ALA A 92 -11.69 0.87 3.14
N LEU A 93 -10.57 0.20 2.80
CA LEU A 93 -9.82 -0.63 3.74
C LEU A 93 -9.29 0.18 4.92
N ILE A 94 -8.65 1.34 4.67
CA ILE A 94 -8.15 2.21 5.75
C ILE A 94 -9.28 2.61 6.71
N ARG A 95 -10.43 3.05 6.18
CA ARG A 95 -11.59 3.45 7.00
C ARG A 95 -12.17 2.27 7.77
N MET A 96 -12.22 1.08 7.17
CA MET A 96 -12.61 -0.15 7.86
C MET A 96 -11.66 -0.46 9.02
N GLY A 97 -10.34 -0.38 8.81
CA GLY A 97 -9.34 -0.61 9.85
C GLY A 97 -9.42 0.40 11.00
N GLN A 98 -9.64 1.67 10.68
CA GLN A 98 -9.85 2.73 11.67
C GLN A 98 -11.14 2.53 12.47
N ASN A 99 -12.23 2.13 11.82
CA ASN A 99 -13.47 1.78 12.49
C ASN A 99 -13.29 0.58 13.43
N ASN A 100 -12.57 -0.44 12.97
CA ASN A 100 -12.25 -1.64 13.75
C ASN A 100 -11.41 -1.32 15.00
N ALA A 101 -10.57 -0.28 14.93
CA ALA A 101 -9.82 0.22 16.08
C ALA A 101 -10.71 0.72 17.22
N LEU A 102 -11.94 1.17 16.94
CA LEU A 102 -12.89 1.62 17.94
C LEU A 102 -13.59 0.46 18.68
N ALA A 103 -13.65 -0.72 18.06
CA ALA A 103 -14.34 -1.89 18.62
C ALA A 103 -13.47 -2.73 19.57
N PHE A 104 -12.14 -2.54 19.57
CA PHE A 104 -11.18 -3.22 20.44
C PHE A 104 -11.38 -4.74 20.59
N SER A 105 -11.45 -5.47 19.47
CA SER A 105 -11.61 -6.93 19.47
C SER A 105 -10.62 -7.62 18.53
N GLU A 106 -9.92 -8.65 19.03
CA GLU A 106 -9.03 -9.48 18.22
C GLU A 106 -9.73 -10.12 17.02
N LYS A 107 -10.99 -10.55 17.19
CA LYS A 107 -11.78 -11.16 16.11
C LYS A 107 -12.01 -10.18 14.97
N VAL A 108 -12.20 -8.90 15.32
CA VAL A 108 -12.41 -7.81 14.36
C VAL A 108 -11.09 -7.47 13.65
N ASP A 109 -9.98 -7.43 14.38
CA ASP A 109 -8.64 -7.23 13.81
C ASP A 109 -8.24 -8.38 12.87
N ALA A 110 -8.52 -9.62 13.25
CA ALA A 110 -8.32 -10.79 12.41
C ALA A 110 -9.14 -10.72 11.11
N ALA A 111 -10.42 -10.34 11.21
CA ALA A 111 -11.29 -10.18 10.04
C ALA A 111 -10.75 -9.12 9.08
N PHE A 112 -10.26 -8.00 9.61
CA PHE A 112 -9.59 -6.99 8.80
C PHE A 112 -8.35 -7.53 8.08
N ILE A 113 -7.47 -8.23 8.79
CA ILE A 113 -6.23 -8.78 8.22
C ILE A 113 -6.55 -9.70 7.04
N ARG A 114 -7.54 -10.58 7.19
CA ARG A 114 -7.98 -11.46 6.10
C ARG A 114 -8.55 -10.68 4.91
N GLU A 115 -9.35 -9.66 5.17
CA GLU A 115 -9.96 -8.85 4.11
C GLU A 115 -8.90 -8.10 3.30
N VAL A 116 -7.95 -7.44 3.97
CA VAL A 116 -6.85 -6.77 3.27
C VAL A 116 -6.01 -7.79 2.50
N TRP A 117 -5.71 -8.95 3.09
CA TRP A 117 -4.95 -10.00 2.42
C TRP A 117 -5.65 -10.50 1.14
N HIS A 118 -6.97 -10.67 1.19
CA HIS A 118 -7.77 -11.09 0.05
C HIS A 118 -7.72 -10.06 -1.10
N GLN A 119 -7.82 -8.76 -0.79
CA GLN A 119 -7.80 -7.69 -1.79
C GLN A 119 -6.39 -7.29 -2.26
N TRP A 120 -5.36 -7.62 -1.48
CA TRP A 120 -3.99 -7.16 -1.71
C TRP A 120 -3.41 -7.49 -3.10
N PRO A 121 -3.62 -8.69 -3.69
CA PRO A 121 -3.07 -9.02 -5.01
C PRO A 121 -3.54 -8.06 -6.11
N ASP A 122 -4.81 -7.66 -6.10
CA ASP A 122 -5.40 -6.78 -7.11
C ASP A 122 -4.89 -5.35 -6.92
N ILE A 123 -4.87 -4.88 -5.67
CA ILE A 123 -4.30 -3.57 -5.31
C ILE A 123 -2.84 -3.49 -5.75
N LYS A 124 -2.04 -4.51 -5.42
CA LYS A 124 -0.62 -4.59 -5.78
C LYS A 124 -0.41 -4.58 -7.29
N THR A 125 -1.24 -5.30 -8.03
CA THR A 125 -1.18 -5.33 -9.49
C THR A 125 -1.48 -3.96 -10.08
N ALA A 126 -2.53 -3.29 -9.59
CA ALA A 126 -2.88 -1.95 -10.04
C ALA A 126 -1.80 -0.91 -9.70
N LEU A 127 -1.27 -0.95 -8.48
CA LEU A 127 -0.15 -0.09 -8.05
C LEU A 127 1.09 -0.30 -8.92
N ARG A 128 1.44 -1.55 -9.23
CA ARG A 128 2.60 -1.88 -10.07
C ARG A 128 2.48 -1.26 -11.46
N VAL A 129 1.30 -1.30 -12.08
CA VAL A 129 1.09 -0.68 -13.40
C VAL A 129 1.34 0.82 -13.32
N ILE A 130 0.79 1.50 -12.32
CA ILE A 130 0.93 2.95 -12.15
C ILE A 130 2.38 3.32 -11.87
N THR A 131 3.04 2.66 -10.92
CA THR A 131 4.44 2.97 -10.57
C THR A 131 5.39 2.68 -11.72
N GLN A 132 5.14 1.64 -12.52
CA GLN A 132 5.91 1.39 -13.75
C GLN A 132 5.80 2.55 -14.75
N ARG A 133 4.61 3.13 -14.95
CA ARG A 133 4.43 4.30 -15.82
C ARG A 133 5.20 5.51 -15.29
N LEU A 134 5.11 5.77 -13.98
CA LEU A 134 5.85 6.85 -13.34
C LEU A 134 7.37 6.66 -13.50
N THR A 135 7.89 5.47 -13.21
CA THR A 135 9.31 5.15 -13.39
C THR A 135 9.76 5.36 -14.84
N GLN A 136 8.98 4.87 -15.81
CA GLN A 136 9.27 5.06 -17.24
C GLN A 136 9.29 6.55 -17.62
N GLY A 137 8.33 7.34 -17.14
CA GLY A 137 8.26 8.78 -17.38
C GLY A 137 9.48 9.54 -16.85
N TRP A 138 9.97 9.17 -15.66
CA TRP A 138 11.20 9.75 -15.10
C TRP A 138 12.45 9.34 -15.89
N SER A 139 12.58 8.07 -16.30
CA SER A 139 13.77 7.58 -17.03
C SER A 139 13.86 8.08 -18.47
N SER A 140 12.73 8.18 -19.18
CA SER A 140 12.70 8.58 -20.60
C SER A 140 13.03 10.05 -20.82
N ASN A 141 12.65 10.93 -19.88
CA ASN A 141 12.99 12.37 -19.96
C ASN A 141 14.47 12.67 -19.68
N ILE A 142 15.15 11.82 -18.89
CA ILE A 142 16.59 11.94 -18.64
C ILE A 142 17.36 11.73 -19.95
N GLN A 143 16.97 10.75 -20.78
CA GLN A 143 17.65 10.45 -22.05
C GLN A 143 17.49 11.58 -23.09
N GLN A 144 16.34 12.26 -23.15
CA GLN A 144 16.16 13.41 -24.04
C GLN A 144 17.04 14.60 -23.66
N LYS A 145 17.21 14.88 -22.37
CA LYS A 145 18.03 16.01 -21.90
C LYS A 145 19.51 15.81 -22.24
N TYR A 146 20.03 14.60 -22.06
CA TYR A 146 21.42 14.26 -22.43
C TYR A 146 21.66 14.25 -23.94
N GLN A 147 20.65 13.93 -24.77
CA GLN A 147 20.80 14.05 -26.23
C GLN A 147 20.87 15.51 -26.69
N VAL A 148 20.09 16.42 -26.09
CA VAL A 148 20.09 17.84 -26.50
C VAL A 148 21.39 18.55 -26.06
N GLU A 149 21.96 18.19 -24.91
CA GLU A 149 23.25 18.74 -24.43
C GLU A 149 24.47 18.21 -25.20
N TYR A 150 24.40 17.03 -25.83
CA TYR A 150 25.49 16.48 -26.64
C TYR A 150 25.53 17.00 -28.09
N PHE A 151 24.46 17.64 -28.55
CA PHE A 151 24.36 18.24 -29.88
C PHE A 151 24.26 19.78 -29.84
N GLY A 152 24.68 20.40 -28.74
CA GLY A 152 24.87 21.85 -28.58
C GLY A 152 26.34 22.22 -28.58
#